data_AF-A0A921BBS0-F1
#
_entry.id   AF-A0A921BBS0-F1
#
_cell.length_a   1.000
_cell.length_b   1.000
_cell.length_c   1.000
_cell.angle_alpha   90.00
_cell.angle_beta   90.00
_cell.angle_gamma   90.00
#
_symmetry.space_group_name_H-M   'P 1'
#
loop_
_entity.id
_entity.type
_entity.pdbx_description
1 polymer ?
#
loop_
_entity_poly.entity_id
_entity_poly.type
_entity_poly.pdbx_seq_one_letter_code
_entity_poly.pdbx_strand_id
1 'polypeptide(L)'
;MPTKIKGVKKFLEGHEITKAGHTLLHDMKENVVTPYVMVEAIGWFFGFKLFGKTLQPKWFKKAMSWITGGLDTSLGTKLTVDKISPDEAYDMVASKQRTTIYRLLTEKYNKSSSPDLDDQVERLRKIALNQIQSSSSEEDELLRLLKWKDADLKECIDSLRKEFNLHEEDVDNQMQALTELGLTTSEQLKYVETALRILGFTKTFARLVLFCGHFSTSDNNPYESALDCGACGGNHGVSNARALAAMANNPKVRETLAKKGLTIPEDTHFIPGQQDTVTDEVILFDLEDVPATHQQELIELQQALKEAREKTNLERLLRLPDVTGKESIEEAIPVAKVRSMDWSQVRPEWGLSNHTAFVMGRRALTQEINFEGRTFLHSYDPAQDPDGKYLEIIMTAPMIVTNWINMEHYFSTVDPMVYGAGSKVYHNVTGNIGVMYGSESDLCCGLPLQTIFNGERPYHEPMRLFCVIEAPLERIEMLVERHELLQQLTKNRWINLVAIEPQTKKFFFFQYQKEWKPIN
;
A
#
# COMPACT_ATOMS: atom_id res chain seq x y z
N MET A 1 -15.05 -13.10 24.01
CA MET A 1 -14.15 -14.28 23.88
C MET A 1 -14.65 -15.37 22.91
N PRO A 2 -15.92 -15.83 22.89
CA PRO A 2 -16.35 -16.94 22.02
C PRO A 2 -16.43 -16.60 20.51
N THR A 3 -16.61 -15.33 20.15
CA THR A 3 -16.67 -14.86 18.75
C THR A 3 -15.31 -14.85 18.05
N LYS A 4 -14.22 -14.49 18.74
CA LYS A 4 -12.85 -14.50 18.19
C LYS A 4 -12.38 -15.93 17.86
N ILE A 5 -12.69 -16.90 18.73
CA ILE A 5 -12.31 -18.31 18.53
C ILE A 5 -13.02 -18.92 17.31
N LYS A 6 -14.29 -18.56 17.08
CA LYS A 6 -15.06 -19.02 15.91
C LYS A 6 -14.53 -18.42 14.60
N GLY A 7 -14.10 -17.16 14.61
CA GLY A 7 -13.48 -16.50 13.46
C GLY A 7 -12.12 -17.11 13.09
N VAL A 8 -11.27 -17.38 14.09
CA VAL A 8 -9.97 -18.04 13.89
C VAL A 8 -10.15 -19.45 13.33
N LYS A 9 -11.09 -20.23 13.87
CA LYS A 9 -11.36 -21.59 13.37
C LYS A 9 -11.80 -21.59 11.90
N LYS A 10 -12.70 -20.67 11.53
CA LYS A 10 -13.19 -20.54 10.15
C LYS A 10 -12.09 -20.08 9.17
N PHE A 11 -11.21 -19.18 9.62
CA PHE A 11 -10.04 -18.77 8.84
C PHE A 11 -9.07 -19.93 8.61
N LEU A 12 -8.76 -20.71 9.65
CA LEU A 12 -7.89 -21.88 9.54
C LEU A 12 -8.48 -22.94 8.60
N GLU A 13 -9.79 -23.19 8.66
CA GLU A 13 -10.48 -24.10 7.73
C GLU A 13 -10.38 -23.63 6.28
N GLY A 14 -10.57 -22.34 6.00
CA GLY A 14 -10.38 -21.77 4.65
C GLY A 14 -8.93 -21.84 4.16
N HIS A 15 -7.97 -21.58 5.06
CA HIS A 15 -6.54 -21.63 4.76
C HIS A 15 -6.07 -23.06 4.43
N GLU A 16 -6.54 -24.07 5.17
CA GLU A 16 -6.25 -25.48 4.91
C GLU A 16 -6.79 -25.93 3.54
N ILE A 17 -8.00 -25.51 3.16
CA ILE A 17 -8.57 -25.81 1.82
C ILE A 17 -7.71 -25.18 0.71
N THR A 18 -7.26 -23.93 0.92
CA THR A 18 -6.42 -23.21 -0.04
C THR A 18 -5.05 -23.86 -0.21
N LYS A 19 -4.45 -24.29 0.92
CA LYS A 19 -3.18 -25.00 0.96
C LYS A 19 -3.28 -26.37 0.29
N ALA A 20 -4.35 -27.12 0.56
CA ALA A 20 -4.62 -28.40 -0.10
C ALA A 20 -4.76 -28.24 -1.62
N GLY A 21 -5.42 -27.18 -2.10
CA GLY A 21 -5.50 -26.85 -3.52
C GLY A 21 -4.13 -26.52 -4.14
N HIS A 22 -3.27 -25.80 -3.40
CA HIS A 22 -1.90 -25.51 -3.81
C HIS A 22 -1.02 -26.76 -3.90
N THR A 23 -1.13 -27.66 -2.92
CA THR A 23 -0.42 -28.95 -2.91
C THR A 23 -0.87 -29.84 -4.07
N LEU A 24 -2.17 -29.92 -4.33
CA LEU A 24 -2.72 -30.63 -5.50
C LEU A 24 -2.15 -30.09 -6.82
N LEU A 25 -2.09 -28.76 -6.98
CA LEU A 25 -1.49 -28.12 -8.16
C LEU A 25 0.02 -28.40 -8.28
N HIS A 26 0.72 -28.50 -7.15
CA HIS A 26 2.15 -28.81 -7.11
C HIS A 26 2.41 -30.27 -7.50
N ASP A 27 1.70 -31.22 -6.90
CA ASP A 27 1.81 -32.65 -7.19
C ASP A 27 1.40 -32.98 -8.64
N MET A 28 0.46 -32.21 -9.19
CA MET A 28 0.07 -32.29 -10.58
C MET A 28 1.22 -31.89 -11.53
N LYS A 29 2.08 -30.93 -11.19
CA LYS A 29 3.20 -30.50 -12.05
C LYS A 29 4.26 -31.59 -12.25
N GLU A 30 4.34 -32.58 -11.37
CA GLU A 30 5.36 -33.63 -11.45
C GLU A 30 4.98 -34.83 -12.36
N ASN A 31 3.76 -34.85 -12.92
CA ASN A 31 3.31 -35.96 -13.77
C ASN A 31 3.26 -35.58 -15.26
N VAL A 32 3.79 -36.46 -16.12
CA VAL A 32 4.00 -36.21 -17.58
C VAL A 32 2.68 -36.13 -18.37
N VAL A 33 1.61 -36.73 -17.86
CA VAL A 33 0.25 -36.66 -18.45
C VAL A 33 -0.49 -35.38 -18.03
N THR A 34 -0.04 -34.74 -16.95
CA THR A 34 -0.72 -33.58 -16.37
C THR A 34 -0.77 -32.39 -17.32
N PRO A 35 0.27 -31.98 -18.07
CA PRO A 35 0.16 -30.83 -18.97
C PRO A 35 -1.01 -30.91 -19.95
N TYR A 36 -1.32 -32.10 -20.47
CA TYR A 36 -2.42 -32.32 -21.42
C TYR A 36 -3.80 -32.22 -20.76
N VAL A 37 -4.00 -32.91 -19.63
CA VAL A 37 -5.24 -32.82 -18.85
C VAL A 37 -5.41 -31.42 -18.24
N MET A 38 -4.30 -30.80 -17.85
CA MET A 38 -4.25 -29.48 -17.24
C MET A 38 -4.56 -28.42 -18.28
N VAL A 39 -4.12 -28.50 -19.54
CA VAL A 39 -4.53 -27.53 -20.58
C VAL A 39 -6.04 -27.55 -20.82
N GLU A 40 -6.68 -28.72 -20.87
CA GLU A 40 -8.14 -28.81 -21.03
C GLU A 40 -8.89 -28.38 -19.76
N ALA A 41 -8.43 -28.79 -18.57
CA ALA A 41 -9.05 -28.43 -17.30
C ALA A 41 -8.85 -26.95 -16.97
N ILE A 42 -7.67 -26.38 -17.22
CA ILE A 42 -7.37 -24.93 -17.16
C ILE A 42 -8.26 -24.21 -18.16
N GLY A 43 -8.39 -24.71 -19.38
CA GLY A 43 -9.30 -24.14 -20.38
C GLY A 43 -10.73 -23.99 -19.84
N TRP A 44 -11.25 -25.00 -19.12
CA TRP A 44 -12.56 -24.91 -18.46
C TRP A 44 -12.57 -24.04 -17.20
N PHE A 45 -11.52 -24.08 -16.37
CA PHE A 45 -11.41 -23.27 -15.16
C PHE A 45 -11.33 -21.77 -15.48
N PHE A 46 -10.43 -21.40 -16.39
CA PHE A 46 -10.28 -20.04 -16.88
C PHE A 46 -11.43 -19.67 -17.82
N GLY A 47 -11.90 -20.60 -18.65
CA GLY A 47 -13.02 -20.39 -19.58
C GLY A 47 -14.34 -20.13 -18.86
N PHE A 48 -14.65 -20.84 -17.77
CA PHE A 48 -15.83 -20.56 -16.94
C PHE A 48 -15.74 -19.17 -16.30
N LYS A 49 -14.57 -18.81 -15.76
CA LYS A 49 -14.35 -17.47 -15.19
C LYS A 49 -14.46 -16.39 -16.25
N LEU A 50 -13.88 -16.60 -17.43
CA LEU A 50 -13.93 -15.68 -18.55
C LEU A 50 -15.38 -15.54 -19.06
N PHE A 51 -16.09 -16.64 -19.27
CA PHE A 51 -17.46 -16.67 -19.76
C PHE A 51 -18.43 -16.01 -18.77
N GLY A 52 -18.30 -16.32 -17.47
CA GLY A 52 -19.07 -15.70 -16.40
C GLY A 52 -18.81 -14.20 -16.28
N LYS A 53 -17.54 -13.78 -16.32
CA LYS A 53 -17.16 -12.35 -16.35
C LYS A 53 -17.63 -11.64 -17.61
N THR A 54 -17.69 -12.32 -18.75
CA THR A 54 -18.05 -11.73 -20.05
C THR A 54 -19.56 -11.60 -20.22
N LEU A 55 -20.34 -12.64 -19.92
CA LEU A 55 -21.78 -12.63 -20.21
C LEU A 55 -22.64 -12.04 -19.10
N GLN A 56 -22.28 -12.27 -17.83
CA GLN A 56 -23.07 -11.84 -16.67
C GLN A 56 -22.16 -11.46 -15.48
N PRO A 57 -21.30 -10.41 -15.61
CA PRO A 57 -20.27 -10.07 -14.62
C PRO A 57 -20.83 -9.82 -13.22
N LYS A 58 -21.99 -9.16 -13.11
CA LYS A 58 -22.65 -8.87 -11.82
C LYS A 58 -23.06 -10.13 -11.08
N TRP A 59 -23.70 -11.07 -11.77
CA TRP A 59 -24.14 -12.34 -11.19
C TRP A 59 -22.95 -13.22 -10.83
N PHE A 60 -22.00 -13.35 -11.76
CA PHE A 60 -20.81 -14.16 -11.56
C PHE A 60 -20.02 -13.69 -10.33
N LYS A 61 -19.82 -12.38 -10.17
CA LYS A 61 -19.16 -11.87 -8.96
C LYS A 61 -19.99 -12.08 -7.70
N LYS A 62 -21.31 -11.91 -7.72
CA LYS A 62 -22.14 -12.17 -6.53
C LYS A 62 -21.99 -13.63 -6.10
N ALA A 63 -22.06 -14.57 -7.05
CA ALA A 63 -21.84 -15.99 -6.82
C ALA A 63 -20.42 -16.27 -6.30
N MET A 64 -19.38 -15.73 -6.96
CA MET A 64 -18.00 -15.91 -6.52
C MET A 64 -17.74 -15.29 -5.16
N SER A 65 -18.26 -14.09 -4.84
CA SER A 65 -18.10 -13.47 -3.53
C SER A 65 -18.82 -14.23 -2.42
N TRP A 66 -19.90 -14.94 -2.75
CA TRP A 66 -20.58 -15.82 -1.81
C TRP A 66 -19.75 -17.09 -1.55
N ILE A 67 -19.15 -17.66 -2.60
CA ILE A 67 -18.24 -18.81 -2.51
C ILE A 67 -16.97 -18.43 -1.73
N THR A 68 -16.31 -17.33 -2.10
CA THR A 68 -15.07 -16.89 -1.46
C THR A 68 -15.32 -16.27 -0.09
N GLY A 69 -16.40 -15.51 0.13
CA GLY A 69 -16.72 -14.95 1.46
C GLY A 69 -17.03 -16.00 2.52
N GLY A 70 -17.33 -17.23 2.12
CA GLY A 70 -17.37 -18.39 3.02
C GLY A 70 -15.99 -18.85 3.49
N LEU A 71 -14.97 -18.69 2.65
CA LEU A 71 -13.58 -19.14 2.84
C LEU A 71 -12.64 -18.03 3.34
N ASP A 72 -12.99 -16.77 3.05
CA ASP A 72 -12.17 -15.58 3.23
C ASP A 72 -12.68 -14.79 4.45
N THR A 73 -12.55 -15.38 5.63
CA THR A 73 -12.73 -14.63 6.88
C THR A 73 -11.45 -13.88 7.19
N SER A 74 -11.40 -12.59 6.87
CA SER A 74 -10.27 -11.74 7.25
C SER A 74 -10.14 -11.67 8.78
N LEU A 75 -8.97 -12.03 9.29
CA LEU A 75 -8.60 -11.76 10.67
C LEU A 75 -8.05 -10.33 10.74
N GLY A 76 -8.50 -9.54 11.71
CA GLY A 76 -7.87 -8.26 12.02
C GLY A 76 -6.39 -8.51 12.33
N THR A 77 -5.51 -8.10 11.43
CA THR A 77 -4.07 -8.21 11.63
C THR A 77 -3.58 -6.97 12.34
N LYS A 78 -2.78 -7.12 13.40
CA LYS A 78 -2.12 -5.96 14.02
C LYS A 78 -0.82 -5.68 13.29
N LEU A 79 -0.58 -4.44 12.92
CA LEU A 79 0.71 -4.03 12.33
C LEU A 79 1.77 -3.92 13.45
N THR A 80 2.90 -4.60 13.29
CA THR A 80 4.05 -4.45 14.19
C THR A 80 4.76 -3.14 13.87
N VAL A 81 4.46 -2.10 14.65
CA VAL A 81 5.06 -0.77 14.51
C VAL A 81 6.23 -0.58 15.47
N ASP A 82 6.16 -1.15 16.67
CA ASP A 82 7.22 -1.05 17.65
C ASP A 82 8.45 -1.88 17.26
N LYS A 83 9.62 -1.35 17.57
CA LYS A 83 10.90 -2.06 17.40
C LYS A 83 10.87 -3.35 18.21
N ILE A 84 11.13 -4.49 17.55
CA ILE A 84 11.20 -5.78 18.23
C ILE A 84 12.49 -5.83 19.05
N SER A 85 12.38 -6.14 20.34
CA SER A 85 13.56 -6.29 21.19
C SER A 85 14.30 -7.60 20.89
N PRO A 86 15.61 -7.71 21.20
CA PRO A 86 16.36 -8.95 21.02
C PRO A 86 15.73 -10.15 21.74
N ASP A 87 15.18 -9.93 22.93
CA ASP A 87 14.51 -10.98 23.73
C ASP A 87 13.22 -11.46 23.05
N GLU A 88 12.37 -10.52 22.58
CA GLU A 88 11.16 -10.87 21.83
C GLU A 88 11.50 -11.56 20.50
N ALA A 89 12.53 -11.11 19.79
CA ALA A 89 13.00 -11.75 18.57
C ALA A 89 13.46 -13.18 18.83
N TYR A 90 14.22 -13.41 19.91
CA TYR A 90 14.62 -14.74 20.34
C TYR A 90 13.41 -15.63 20.62
N ASP A 91 12.41 -15.12 21.36
CA ASP A 91 11.19 -15.86 21.67
C ASP A 91 10.39 -16.23 20.42
N MET A 92 10.31 -15.31 19.44
CA MET A 92 9.66 -15.56 18.15
C MET A 92 10.37 -16.67 17.35
N VAL A 93 11.70 -16.59 17.25
CA VAL A 93 12.51 -17.61 16.55
C VAL A 93 12.39 -18.95 17.26
N ALA A 94 12.56 -18.99 18.58
CA ALA A 94 12.44 -20.19 19.38
C ALA A 94 11.03 -20.81 19.25
N SER A 95 9.97 -19.99 19.26
CA SER A 95 8.61 -20.47 19.05
C SER A 95 8.43 -21.13 17.69
N LYS A 96 8.92 -20.50 16.61
CA LYS A 96 8.86 -21.06 15.25
C LYS A 96 9.61 -22.39 15.15
N GLN A 97 10.80 -22.46 15.73
CA GLN A 97 11.61 -23.68 15.79
C GLN A 97 10.89 -24.80 16.55
N ARG A 98 10.33 -24.50 17.73
CA ARG A 98 9.53 -25.46 18.49
C ARG A 98 8.38 -26.00 17.67
N THR A 99 7.63 -25.14 16.97
CA THR A 99 6.53 -25.56 16.09
C THR A 99 7.02 -26.46 14.95
N THR A 100 8.16 -26.16 14.33
CA THR A 100 8.75 -27.02 13.29
C THR A 100 9.12 -28.39 13.81
N ILE A 101 9.78 -28.47 14.98
CA ILE A 101 10.15 -29.73 15.61
C ILE A 101 8.89 -30.52 16.00
N TYR A 102 7.90 -29.84 16.59
CA TYR A 102 6.60 -30.42 16.90
C TYR A 102 5.93 -31.06 15.69
N ARG A 103 5.91 -30.34 14.57
CA ARG A 103 5.35 -30.85 13.31
C ARG A 103 6.13 -32.06 12.81
N LEU A 104 7.46 -32.01 12.82
CA LEU A 104 8.31 -33.13 12.41
C LEU A 104 8.05 -34.38 13.26
N LEU A 105 7.97 -34.23 14.58
CA LEU A 105 7.68 -35.33 15.51
C LEU A 105 6.30 -35.94 15.28
N THR A 106 5.31 -35.11 14.95
CA THR A 106 3.94 -35.55 14.72
C THR A 106 3.80 -36.24 13.35
N GLU A 107 4.32 -35.64 12.29
CA GLU A 107 4.15 -36.11 10.91
C GLU A 107 5.07 -37.28 10.56
N LYS A 108 6.35 -37.22 10.92
CA LYS A 108 7.36 -38.24 10.56
C LYS A 108 7.45 -39.36 11.57
N TYR A 109 7.28 -39.05 12.86
CA TYR A 109 7.50 -40.00 13.96
C TYR A 109 6.21 -40.39 14.71
N ASN A 110 5.05 -39.92 14.24
CA ASN A 110 3.72 -40.25 14.74
C ASN A 110 3.57 -40.05 16.27
N LYS A 111 4.18 -38.98 16.79
CA LYS A 111 4.11 -38.63 18.23
C LYS A 111 2.85 -37.83 18.53
N SER A 112 2.14 -38.22 19.59
CA SER A 112 0.94 -37.52 20.06
C SER A 112 1.31 -36.37 20.99
N SER A 113 0.55 -35.26 20.94
CA SER A 113 0.75 -34.10 21.82
C SER A 113 0.58 -34.49 23.30
N SER A 114 1.62 -34.30 24.11
CA SER A 114 1.61 -34.45 25.57
C SER A 114 2.46 -33.36 26.23
N PRO A 115 2.26 -33.05 27.53
CA PRO A 115 3.10 -32.08 28.25
C PRO A 115 4.58 -32.45 28.27
N ASP A 116 4.89 -33.76 28.23
CA ASP A 116 6.27 -34.27 28.17
C ASP A 116 6.92 -33.99 26.80
N LEU A 117 6.12 -33.72 25.76
CA LEU A 117 6.61 -33.43 24.42
C LEU A 117 7.21 -32.01 24.34
N ASP A 118 6.76 -31.07 25.16
CA ASP A 118 7.32 -29.70 25.20
C ASP A 118 8.79 -29.71 25.65
N ASP A 119 9.10 -30.49 26.69
CA ASP A 119 10.47 -30.66 27.20
C ASP A 119 11.36 -31.36 26.15
N GLN A 120 10.85 -32.41 25.51
CA GLN A 120 11.57 -33.15 24.46
C GLN A 120 11.88 -32.25 23.25
N VAL A 121 10.92 -31.42 22.84
CA VAL A 121 11.08 -30.47 21.73
C VAL A 121 12.16 -29.44 22.07
N GLU A 122 12.17 -28.92 23.29
CA GLU A 122 13.19 -27.95 23.71
C GLU A 122 14.59 -28.58 23.79
N ARG A 123 14.71 -29.83 24.27
CA ARG A 123 15.98 -30.57 24.26
C ARG A 123 16.49 -30.83 22.83
N LEU A 124 15.63 -31.29 21.93
CA LEU A 124 15.98 -31.50 20.52
C LEU A 124 16.42 -30.19 19.83
N ARG A 125 15.73 -29.08 20.13
CA ARG A 125 16.10 -27.74 19.64
C ARG A 125 17.52 -27.37 20.06
N LYS A 126 17.84 -27.52 21.35
CA LYS A 126 19.15 -27.18 21.89
C LYS A 126 20.27 -28.07 21.35
N ILE A 127 20.01 -29.38 21.17
CA ILE A 127 20.96 -30.31 20.54
C ILE A 127 21.20 -29.91 19.07
N ALA A 128 20.13 -29.63 18.31
CA ALA A 128 20.25 -29.21 16.92
C ALA A 128 21.05 -27.91 16.78
N LEU A 129 20.89 -26.96 17.71
CA LEU A 129 21.65 -25.71 17.77
C LEU A 129 23.05 -25.83 18.40
N ASN A 130 23.54 -27.01 18.80
CA ASN A 130 24.82 -27.18 19.52
C ASN A 130 24.90 -26.40 20.87
N GLN A 131 23.77 -25.99 21.45
CA GLN A 131 23.73 -25.21 22.70
C GLN A 131 23.90 -26.08 23.95
N ILE A 132 23.81 -27.40 23.80
CA ILE A 132 24.10 -28.39 24.84
C ILE A 132 25.21 -29.30 24.31
N GLN A 133 26.33 -29.39 25.03
CA GLN A 133 27.17 -30.59 25.04
C GLN A 133 26.47 -31.58 25.96
N SER A 134 25.64 -32.44 25.38
CA SER A 134 24.86 -33.41 26.12
C SER A 134 25.80 -34.31 26.91
N SER A 135 25.62 -34.37 28.22
CA SER A 135 26.17 -35.49 28.97
C SER A 135 25.47 -36.77 28.49
N SER A 136 26.17 -37.89 28.43
CA SER A 136 25.58 -39.16 27.95
C SER A 136 24.28 -39.53 28.67
N SER A 137 24.13 -39.09 29.94
CA SER A 137 22.93 -39.29 30.75
C SER A 137 21.68 -38.56 30.26
N GLU A 138 21.81 -37.35 29.69
CA GLU A 138 20.65 -36.56 29.24
C GLU A 138 20.14 -37.02 27.86
N GLU A 139 21.06 -37.44 27.00
CA GLU A 139 20.72 -38.09 25.73
C GLU A 139 20.05 -39.45 25.95
N ASP A 140 20.58 -40.26 26.86
CA ASP A 140 19.99 -41.55 27.24
C ASP A 140 18.54 -41.40 27.76
N GLU A 141 18.27 -40.33 28.52
CA GLU A 141 16.92 -40.02 29.00
C GLU A 141 16.00 -39.59 27.85
N LEU A 142 16.45 -38.70 26.96
CA LEU A 142 15.69 -38.25 25.81
C LEU A 142 15.34 -39.41 24.86
N LEU A 143 16.29 -40.30 24.60
CA LEU A 143 16.10 -41.50 23.78
C LEU A 143 15.06 -42.44 24.40
N ARG A 144 15.07 -42.62 25.73
CA ARG A 144 14.07 -43.42 26.45
C ARG A 144 12.67 -42.82 26.33
N LEU A 145 12.54 -41.50 26.54
CA LEU A 145 11.26 -40.79 26.45
C LEU A 145 10.67 -40.84 25.03
N LEU A 146 11.51 -40.66 24.02
CA LEU A 146 11.12 -40.74 22.61
C LEU A 146 10.99 -42.19 22.11
N LYS A 147 11.44 -43.19 22.86
CA LYS A 147 11.57 -44.59 22.42
C LYS A 147 12.38 -44.71 21.13
N TRP A 148 13.47 -43.95 21.06
CA TRP A 148 14.38 -43.85 19.90
C TRP A 148 15.71 -44.54 20.18
N LYS A 149 16.41 -44.90 19.10
CA LYS A 149 17.83 -45.28 19.12
C LYS A 149 18.68 -44.08 18.69
N ASP A 150 19.99 -44.17 18.91
CA ASP A 150 20.96 -43.15 18.48
C ASP A 150 20.85 -42.81 16.98
N ALA A 151 20.55 -43.81 16.15
CA ALA A 151 20.33 -43.63 14.72
C ALA A 151 19.13 -42.73 14.41
N ASP A 152 18.03 -42.89 15.14
CA ASP A 152 16.80 -42.11 14.95
C ASP A 152 17.01 -40.65 15.39
N LEU A 153 17.72 -40.44 16.51
CA LEU A 153 18.10 -39.12 16.99
C LEU A 153 19.01 -38.42 15.97
N LYS A 154 20.03 -39.12 15.46
CA LYS A 154 20.93 -38.57 14.46
C LYS A 154 20.18 -38.18 13.17
N GLU A 155 19.29 -39.04 12.69
CA GLU A 155 18.47 -38.74 11.51
C GLU A 155 17.57 -37.52 11.74
N CYS A 156 16.95 -37.41 12.92
CA CYS A 156 16.12 -36.27 13.28
C CYS A 156 16.93 -34.96 13.30
N ILE A 157 18.10 -34.95 13.95
CA ILE A 157 18.97 -33.77 14.02
C ILE A 157 19.51 -33.40 12.62
N ASP A 158 19.89 -34.39 11.80
CA ASP A 158 20.31 -34.15 10.42
C ASP A 158 19.19 -33.55 9.57
N SER A 159 17.95 -34.00 9.76
CA SER A 159 16.76 -33.45 9.09
C SER A 159 16.48 -32.01 9.56
N LEU A 160 16.50 -31.75 10.88
CA LEU A 160 16.34 -30.40 11.44
C LEU A 160 17.38 -29.42 10.89
N ARG A 161 18.63 -29.86 10.73
CA ARG A 161 19.71 -29.04 10.19
C ARG A 161 19.60 -28.83 8.69
N LYS A 162 19.48 -29.91 7.90
CA LYS A 162 19.56 -29.85 6.43
C LYS A 162 18.26 -29.43 5.76
N GLU A 163 17.11 -29.86 6.29
CA GLU A 163 15.81 -29.63 5.66
C GLU A 163 15.12 -28.38 6.24
N PHE A 164 15.38 -28.06 7.51
CA PHE A 164 14.72 -26.96 8.22
C PHE A 164 15.67 -25.79 8.58
N ASN A 165 16.94 -25.85 8.16
CA ASN A 165 17.96 -24.83 8.43
C ASN A 165 17.98 -24.41 9.91
N LEU A 166 18.07 -25.39 10.80
CA LEU A 166 18.09 -25.16 12.24
C LEU A 166 19.55 -25.17 12.74
N HIS A 167 20.28 -24.11 12.38
CA HIS A 167 21.65 -23.82 12.82
C HIS A 167 21.71 -22.53 13.64
N GLU A 168 22.79 -22.33 14.42
CA GLU A 168 22.99 -21.08 15.18
C GLU A 168 23.09 -19.85 14.25
N GLU A 169 23.78 -19.98 13.11
CA GLU A 169 23.89 -18.91 12.13
C GLU A 169 22.51 -18.50 11.56
N ASP A 170 21.60 -19.45 11.37
CA ASP A 170 20.23 -19.17 10.95
C ASP A 170 19.42 -18.44 12.04
N VAL A 171 19.68 -18.75 13.33
CA VAL A 171 19.09 -18.03 14.45
C VAL A 171 19.57 -16.58 14.46
N ASP A 172 20.88 -16.36 14.34
CA ASP A 172 21.45 -15.03 14.34
C ASP A 172 20.93 -14.19 13.17
N ASN A 173 20.86 -14.77 11.97
CA ASN A 173 20.30 -14.11 10.79
C ASN A 173 18.81 -13.77 10.96
N GLN A 174 18.01 -14.67 11.54
CA GLN A 174 16.59 -14.42 11.81
C GLN A 174 16.41 -13.37 12.91
N MET A 175 17.22 -13.42 13.97
CA MET A 175 17.21 -12.41 15.02
C MET A 175 17.59 -11.04 14.49
N GLN A 176 18.63 -10.95 13.66
CA GLN A 176 19.01 -9.71 13.01
C GLN A 176 17.86 -9.19 12.14
N ALA A 177 17.30 -10.02 11.28
CA ALA A 177 16.17 -9.63 10.43
C ALA A 177 14.96 -9.13 11.25
N LEU A 178 14.61 -9.81 12.35
CA LEU A 178 13.50 -9.43 13.22
C LEU A 178 13.76 -8.15 14.00
N THR A 179 14.96 -8.01 14.57
CA THR A 179 15.35 -6.80 15.32
C THR A 179 15.50 -5.59 14.40
N GLU A 180 15.72 -5.78 13.10
CA GLU A 180 15.65 -4.71 12.09
C GLU A 180 14.21 -4.24 11.83
N LEU A 181 13.19 -5.05 12.10
CA LEU A 181 11.78 -4.67 11.93
C LEU A 181 11.28 -3.71 13.01
N GLY A 182 10.30 -2.89 12.63
CA GLY A 182 9.66 -1.93 13.53
C GLY A 182 10.49 -0.66 13.73
N LEU A 183 9.89 0.28 14.46
CA LEU A 183 10.39 1.62 14.69
C LEU A 183 10.51 1.88 16.19
N THR A 184 11.65 2.44 16.59
CA THR A 184 11.84 2.96 17.95
C THR A 184 10.86 4.11 18.21
N THR A 185 10.53 4.38 19.47
CA THR A 185 9.64 5.49 19.83
C THR A 185 10.16 6.84 19.30
N SER A 186 11.49 7.02 19.22
CA SER A 186 12.12 8.21 18.64
C SER A 186 11.88 8.34 17.13
N GLU A 187 11.97 7.23 16.39
CA GLU A 187 11.64 7.21 14.96
C GLU A 187 10.16 7.44 14.73
N GLN A 188 9.28 6.78 15.49
CA GLN A 188 7.83 6.99 15.42
C GLN A 188 7.48 8.47 15.67
N LEU A 189 8.07 9.07 16.70
CA LEU A 189 7.94 10.51 17.00
C LEU A 189 8.36 11.37 15.80
N LYS A 190 9.50 11.07 15.19
CA LYS A 190 10.00 11.83 14.04
C LYS A 190 9.03 11.74 12.85
N TYR A 191 8.47 10.57 12.56
CA TYR A 191 7.50 10.39 11.48
C TYR A 191 6.21 11.16 11.75
N VAL A 192 5.60 11.02 12.92
CA VAL A 192 4.35 11.72 13.27
C VAL A 192 4.56 13.23 13.30
N GLU A 193 5.64 13.70 13.93
CA GLU A 193 5.96 15.14 13.97
C GLU A 193 6.13 15.71 12.56
N THR A 194 6.91 15.03 11.72
CA THR A 194 7.15 15.49 10.35
C THR A 194 5.85 15.52 9.57
N ALA A 195 5.05 14.44 9.60
CA ALA A 195 3.80 14.35 8.87
C ALA A 195 2.80 15.46 9.26
N LEU A 196 2.61 15.71 10.56
CA LEU A 196 1.68 16.76 11.02
C LEU A 196 2.17 18.16 10.66
N ARG A 197 3.49 18.41 10.77
CA ARG A 197 4.05 19.74 10.49
C ARG A 197 4.09 20.07 9.00
N ILE A 198 4.46 19.12 8.13
CA ILE A 198 4.44 19.37 6.68
C ILE A 198 3.02 19.67 6.17
N LEU A 199 1.99 19.07 6.77
CA LEU A 199 0.59 19.32 6.43
C LEU A 199 0.04 20.64 7.01
N GLY A 200 0.82 21.37 7.82
CA GLY A 200 0.33 22.51 8.60
C GLY A 200 -0.72 22.12 9.65
N PHE A 201 -0.87 20.82 9.93
CA PHE A 201 -1.88 20.26 10.83
C PHE A 201 -1.31 20.10 12.24
N THR A 202 -0.97 21.24 12.84
CA THR A 202 -0.34 21.30 14.18
C THR A 202 -1.24 21.92 15.24
N LYS A 203 -2.40 22.44 14.83
CA LYS A 203 -3.39 23.11 15.69
C LYS A 203 -4.78 22.62 15.34
N THR A 204 -5.68 22.64 16.33
CA THR A 204 -7.11 22.36 16.14
C THR A 204 -7.37 20.94 15.64
N PHE A 205 -7.11 19.95 16.48
CA PHE A 205 -7.40 18.55 16.17
C PHE A 205 -8.89 18.26 16.34
N ALA A 206 -9.46 17.50 15.40
CA ALA A 206 -10.77 16.90 15.59
C ALA A 206 -10.67 15.72 16.56
N ARG A 207 -11.82 15.30 17.12
CA ARG A 207 -11.92 14.08 17.93
C ARG A 207 -11.58 12.83 17.13
N LEU A 208 -11.88 12.82 15.84
CA LEU A 208 -11.54 11.75 14.91
C LEU A 208 -10.74 12.31 13.73
N VAL A 209 -9.59 11.73 13.43
CA VAL A 209 -8.72 12.14 12.32
C VAL A 209 -8.48 10.95 11.40
N LEU A 210 -8.77 11.09 10.11
CA LEU A 210 -8.51 10.06 9.11
C LEU A 210 -7.17 10.29 8.40
N PHE A 211 -6.27 9.32 8.49
CA PHE A 211 -5.18 9.19 7.52
C PHE A 211 -5.64 8.29 6.38
N CYS A 212 -5.84 8.85 5.19
CA CYS A 212 -6.33 8.11 4.03
C CYS A 212 -5.20 7.90 3.02
N GLY A 213 -4.81 6.65 2.79
CA GLY A 213 -4.04 6.25 1.61
C GLY A 213 -4.95 6.06 0.40
N HIS A 214 -4.38 5.64 -0.73
CA HIS A 214 -5.17 5.24 -1.90
C HIS A 214 -4.55 4.03 -2.63
N PHE A 215 -5.33 3.46 -3.54
CA PHE A 215 -4.98 2.42 -4.50
C PHE A 215 -6.02 2.40 -5.63
N SER A 216 -5.80 1.58 -6.66
CA SER A 216 -6.73 1.39 -7.76
C SER A 216 -7.09 -0.08 -7.95
N THR A 217 -8.37 -0.42 -7.96
CA THR A 217 -8.82 -1.77 -8.35
C THR A 217 -9.19 -1.84 -9.83
N SER A 218 -8.48 -2.66 -10.62
CA SER A 218 -8.87 -2.98 -12.01
C SER A 218 -8.42 -4.39 -12.43
N ASP A 219 -9.31 -5.14 -13.11
CA ASP A 219 -8.99 -6.47 -13.64
C ASP A 219 -8.03 -6.42 -14.85
N ASN A 220 -8.18 -5.43 -15.75
CA ASN A 220 -7.30 -5.24 -16.90
C ASN A 220 -6.27 -4.15 -16.59
N ASN A 221 -5.28 -4.49 -15.77
CA ASN A 221 -4.37 -3.51 -15.20
C ASN A 221 -2.88 -3.84 -15.36
N PRO A 222 -2.36 -3.89 -16.60
CA PRO A 222 -0.91 -3.97 -16.81
C PRO A 222 -0.14 -2.73 -16.30
N TYR A 223 -0.85 -1.68 -15.87
CA TYR A 223 -0.33 -0.42 -15.34
C TYR A 223 -0.73 -0.20 -13.87
N GLU A 224 -0.91 -1.26 -13.10
CA GLU A 224 -1.36 -1.20 -11.70
C GLU A 224 -0.55 -0.21 -10.88
N SER A 225 0.77 -0.32 -10.93
CA SER A 225 1.68 0.57 -10.20
C SER A 225 1.60 2.03 -10.65
N ALA A 226 1.15 2.34 -11.87
CA ALA A 226 0.98 3.72 -12.33
C ALA A 226 -0.36 4.34 -11.88
N LEU A 227 -1.37 3.51 -11.59
CA LEU A 227 -2.67 3.93 -11.04
C LEU A 227 -2.68 3.95 -9.50
N ASP A 228 -1.78 3.19 -8.89
CA ASP A 228 -1.51 3.25 -7.45
C ASP A 228 -0.72 4.51 -7.05
N CYS A 229 -0.30 4.57 -5.78
CA CYS A 229 0.36 5.74 -5.24
C CYS A 229 1.79 5.88 -5.76
N GLY A 230 2.00 6.83 -6.67
CA GLY A 230 3.35 7.22 -7.15
C GLY A 230 4.28 7.64 -6.01
N ALA A 231 3.78 8.28 -4.95
CA ALA A 231 4.57 8.63 -3.76
C ALA A 231 4.96 7.40 -2.91
N CYS A 232 4.27 6.27 -3.08
CA CYS A 232 4.58 4.97 -2.46
C CYS A 232 5.30 4.01 -3.42
N GLY A 233 5.85 4.54 -4.52
CA GLY A 233 6.54 3.73 -5.54
C GLY A 233 5.60 2.79 -6.30
N GLY A 234 4.34 3.20 -6.50
CA GLY A 234 3.33 2.39 -7.18
C GLY A 234 2.75 1.27 -6.33
N ASN A 235 2.76 1.44 -5.00
CA ASN A 235 2.13 0.52 -4.05
C ASN A 235 0.89 1.15 -3.41
N HIS A 236 0.08 0.29 -2.79
CA HIS A 236 -1.06 0.67 -1.95
C HIS A 236 -0.64 1.54 -0.75
N GLY A 237 -1.36 2.64 -0.51
CA GLY A 237 -1.08 3.55 0.60
C GLY A 237 -1.52 3.09 2.00
N VAL A 238 -2.25 1.98 2.11
CA VAL A 238 -2.88 1.54 3.39
C VAL A 238 -1.88 1.25 4.49
N SER A 239 -0.74 0.62 4.18
CA SER A 239 0.27 0.27 5.19
C SER A 239 0.83 1.52 5.87
N ASN A 240 1.05 2.59 5.10
CA ASN A 240 1.52 3.88 5.60
C ASN A 240 0.46 4.58 6.47
N ALA A 241 -0.81 4.56 6.02
CA ALA A 241 -1.92 5.12 6.78
C ALA A 241 -2.08 4.42 8.15
N ARG A 242 -2.05 3.08 8.16
CA ARG A 242 -2.13 2.27 9.39
C ARG A 242 -0.96 2.50 10.32
N ALA A 243 0.27 2.50 9.79
CA ALA A 243 1.46 2.78 10.58
C ALA A 243 1.39 4.18 11.23
N LEU A 244 1.05 5.21 10.44
CA LEU A 244 0.99 6.58 10.93
C LEU A 244 -0.12 6.78 11.97
N ALA A 245 -1.30 6.20 11.77
CA ALA A 245 -2.38 6.23 12.75
C ALA A 245 -1.97 5.55 14.07
N ALA A 246 -1.37 4.36 13.99
CA ALA A 246 -0.88 3.64 15.17
C ALA A 246 0.19 4.43 15.93
N MET A 247 1.18 5.00 15.23
CA MET A 247 2.21 5.86 15.84
C MET A 247 1.61 7.11 16.48
N ALA A 248 0.66 7.77 15.81
CA ALA A 248 0.00 8.98 16.31
C ALA A 248 -0.90 8.71 17.52
N ASN A 249 -1.42 7.48 17.67
CA ASN A 249 -2.18 7.03 18.83
C ASN A 249 -1.30 6.55 20.00
N ASN A 250 0.02 6.39 19.81
CA ASN A 250 0.92 5.92 20.86
C ASN A 250 1.09 6.99 21.97
N PRO A 251 0.74 6.68 23.24
CA PRO A 251 0.83 7.65 24.34
C PRO A 251 2.24 8.19 24.58
N LYS A 252 3.29 7.36 24.41
CA LYS A 252 4.69 7.79 24.58
C LYS A 252 5.11 8.80 23.52
N VAL A 253 4.62 8.61 22.28
CA VAL A 253 4.84 9.55 21.18
C VAL A 253 4.12 10.87 21.48
N ARG A 254 2.85 10.83 21.89
CA ARG A 254 2.07 12.02 22.24
C ARG A 254 2.68 12.83 23.38
N GLU A 255 3.14 12.17 24.45
CA GLU A 255 3.81 12.83 25.57
C GLU A 255 5.06 13.60 25.10
N THR A 256 5.84 12.98 24.21
CA THR A 256 7.07 13.59 23.70
C THR A 256 6.79 14.69 22.68
N LEU A 257 5.75 14.56 21.85
CA LEU A 257 5.27 15.62 20.95
C LEU A 257 4.85 16.87 21.73
N ALA A 258 4.12 16.69 22.84
CA ALA A 258 3.69 17.79 23.69
C ALA A 258 4.88 18.59 24.25
N LYS A 259 5.97 17.91 24.66
CA LYS A 259 7.23 18.54 25.08
C LYS A 259 7.90 19.35 23.96
N LYS A 260 7.62 19.03 22.69
CA LYS A 260 8.07 19.76 21.49
C LYS A 260 7.06 20.81 20.99
N GLY A 261 6.06 21.15 21.80
CA GLY A 261 5.06 22.18 21.50
C GLY A 261 3.98 21.75 20.50
N LEU A 262 3.82 20.45 20.24
CA LEU A 262 2.72 19.89 19.44
C LEU A 262 1.85 19.03 20.34
N THR A 263 0.75 19.58 20.83
CA THR A 263 -0.18 18.88 21.72
C THR A 263 -1.35 18.33 20.93
N ILE A 264 -1.47 17.00 20.89
CA ILE A 264 -2.65 16.29 20.39
C ILE A 264 -3.59 16.10 21.59
N PRO A 265 -4.85 16.54 21.52
CA PRO A 265 -5.84 16.32 22.57
C PRO A 265 -5.99 14.83 22.93
N GLU A 266 -6.27 14.54 24.22
CA GLU A 266 -6.45 13.17 24.70
C GLU A 266 -7.66 12.49 24.03
N ASP A 267 -8.69 13.27 23.68
CA ASP A 267 -9.88 12.81 22.98
C ASP A 267 -9.74 12.82 21.45
N THR A 268 -8.54 13.04 20.89
CA THR A 268 -8.29 12.82 19.47
C THR A 268 -7.88 11.38 19.23
N HIS A 269 -8.52 10.72 18.27
CA HIS A 269 -8.18 9.37 17.80
C HIS A 269 -7.91 9.39 16.30
N PHE A 270 -6.77 8.80 15.88
CA PHE A 270 -6.42 8.68 14.47
C PHE A 270 -6.87 7.32 13.94
N ILE A 271 -7.55 7.31 12.79
CA ILE A 271 -7.96 6.09 12.11
C ILE A 271 -7.33 6.01 10.72
N PRO A 272 -6.97 4.81 10.28
CA PRO A 272 -6.52 4.59 8.91
C PRO A 272 -7.67 4.31 7.95
N GLY A 273 -7.51 4.77 6.72
CA GLY A 273 -8.39 4.40 5.61
C GLY A 273 -7.64 4.32 4.28
N GLN A 274 -8.32 3.80 3.28
CA GLN A 274 -7.80 3.67 1.93
C GLN A 274 -8.90 3.94 0.90
N GLN A 275 -8.66 4.85 -0.03
CA GLN A 275 -9.53 5.12 -1.17
C GLN A 275 -9.18 4.22 -2.36
N ASP A 276 -10.16 3.50 -2.90
CA ASP A 276 -10.09 2.93 -4.25
C ASP A 276 -10.42 4.01 -5.28
N THR A 277 -9.44 4.49 -6.04
CA THR A 277 -9.61 5.58 -7.02
C THR A 277 -10.59 5.20 -8.12
N VAL A 278 -10.71 3.91 -8.45
CA VAL A 278 -11.61 3.45 -9.51
C VAL A 278 -13.07 3.46 -9.09
N THR A 279 -13.39 3.35 -7.80
CA THR A 279 -14.79 3.31 -7.30
C THR A 279 -15.14 4.42 -6.31
N ASP A 280 -14.15 5.25 -5.97
CA ASP A 280 -14.17 6.31 -4.96
C ASP A 280 -14.55 5.82 -3.55
N GLU A 281 -14.48 4.51 -3.32
CA GLU A 281 -14.79 3.89 -2.04
C GLU A 281 -13.66 4.08 -1.04
N VAL A 282 -13.95 4.66 0.11
CA VAL A 282 -13.00 4.73 1.23
C VAL A 282 -13.30 3.61 2.21
N ILE A 283 -12.35 2.68 2.33
CA ILE A 283 -12.39 1.57 3.28
C ILE A 283 -11.64 2.00 4.54
N LEU A 284 -12.31 1.93 5.69
CA LEU A 284 -11.70 2.22 7.00
C LEU A 284 -11.17 0.93 7.64
N PHE A 285 -10.04 1.03 8.34
CA PHE A 285 -9.37 -0.09 8.99
C PHE A 285 -9.24 0.16 10.49
N ASP A 286 -8.95 -0.91 11.24
CA ASP A 286 -8.68 -0.87 12.68
C ASP A 286 -9.82 -0.24 13.50
N LEU A 287 -11.07 -0.45 13.07
CA LEU A 287 -12.27 0.11 13.69
C LEU A 287 -12.52 -0.43 15.11
N GLU A 288 -11.96 -1.60 15.42
CA GLU A 288 -11.99 -2.20 16.76
C GLU A 288 -11.21 -1.40 17.81
N ASP A 289 -10.26 -0.55 17.37
CA ASP A 289 -9.45 0.29 18.25
C ASP A 289 -10.09 1.67 18.49
N VAL A 290 -11.18 2.00 17.78
CA VAL A 290 -11.91 3.26 17.93
C VAL A 290 -12.64 3.28 19.29
N PRO A 291 -12.39 4.27 20.15
CA PRO A 291 -13.06 4.35 21.44
C PRO A 291 -14.58 4.42 21.30
N ALA A 292 -15.31 3.82 22.25
CA ALA A 292 -16.77 3.86 22.27
C ALA A 292 -17.34 5.30 22.32
N THR A 293 -16.56 6.25 22.84
CA THR A 293 -16.89 7.68 22.90
C THR A 293 -16.88 8.40 21.55
N HIS A 294 -16.39 7.75 20.49
CA HIS A 294 -16.22 8.32 19.14
C HIS A 294 -17.13 7.68 18.09
N GLN A 295 -18.07 6.83 18.53
CA GLN A 295 -18.92 6.06 17.63
C GLN A 295 -19.83 6.95 16.78
N GLN A 296 -20.30 8.07 17.34
CA GLN A 296 -21.14 9.00 16.61
C GLN A 296 -20.35 9.69 15.48
N GLU A 297 -19.15 10.19 15.78
CA GLU A 297 -18.26 10.81 14.81
C GLU A 297 -17.82 9.81 13.73
N LEU A 298 -17.65 8.53 14.07
CA LEU A 298 -17.33 7.48 13.10
C LEU A 298 -18.50 7.26 12.12
N ILE A 299 -19.74 7.22 12.60
CA ILE A 299 -20.93 7.10 11.75
C ILE A 299 -21.06 8.31 10.82
N GLU A 300 -20.84 9.51 11.35
CA GLU A 300 -20.87 10.76 10.58
C GLU A 300 -19.79 10.77 9.49
N LEU A 301 -18.56 10.35 9.82
CA LEU A 301 -17.48 10.22 8.85
C LEU A 301 -17.84 9.21 7.75
N GLN A 302 -18.36 8.04 8.11
CA GLN A 302 -18.75 7.01 7.13
C GLN A 302 -19.84 7.53 6.17
N GLN A 303 -20.81 8.29 6.69
CA GLN A 303 -21.84 8.92 5.87
C GLN A 303 -21.26 10.00 4.95
N ALA A 304 -20.38 10.86 5.47
CA ALA A 304 -19.71 11.89 4.68
C ALA A 304 -18.84 11.29 3.55
N LEU A 305 -18.10 10.21 3.84
CA LEU A 305 -17.30 9.48 2.85
C LEU A 305 -18.18 8.83 1.77
N LYS A 306 -19.36 8.31 2.15
CA LYS A 306 -20.33 7.77 1.20
C LYS A 306 -20.85 8.87 0.26
N GLU A 307 -21.21 10.03 0.78
CA GLU A 307 -21.66 11.16 -0.04
C GLU A 307 -20.56 11.71 -0.94
N ALA A 308 -19.31 11.76 -0.44
CA ALA A 308 -18.15 12.14 -1.23
C ALA A 308 -17.92 11.16 -2.39
N ARG A 309 -17.97 9.84 -2.11
CA ARG A 309 -17.91 8.79 -3.12
C ARG A 309 -18.96 9.01 -4.21
N GLU A 310 -20.21 9.18 -3.82
CA GLU A 310 -21.34 9.33 -4.73
C GLU A 310 -21.14 10.50 -5.71
N LYS A 311 -20.73 11.66 -5.20
CA LYS A 311 -20.49 12.86 -6.00
C LYS A 311 -19.26 12.74 -6.89
N THR A 312 -18.13 12.31 -6.35
CA THR A 312 -16.87 12.15 -7.10
C THR A 312 -17.01 11.10 -8.20
N ASN A 313 -17.72 10.01 -7.92
CA ASN A 313 -17.94 8.95 -8.90
C ASN A 313 -18.77 9.45 -10.09
N LEU A 314 -19.86 10.17 -9.81
CA LEU A 314 -20.67 10.79 -10.85
C LEU A 314 -19.85 11.78 -11.68
N GLU A 315 -19.12 12.69 -11.04
CA GLU A 315 -18.26 13.68 -11.72
C GLU A 315 -17.24 13.00 -12.65
N ARG A 316 -16.58 11.94 -12.18
CA ARG A 316 -15.59 11.20 -12.96
C ARG A 316 -16.22 10.41 -14.11
N LEU A 317 -17.34 9.73 -13.88
CA LEU A 317 -18.00 8.93 -14.93
C LEU A 317 -18.53 9.80 -16.06
N LEU A 318 -19.04 10.99 -15.76
CA LEU A 318 -19.51 11.95 -16.78
C LEU A 318 -18.39 12.42 -17.72
N ARG A 319 -17.12 12.29 -17.32
CA ARG A 319 -15.97 12.63 -18.16
C ARG A 319 -15.61 11.50 -19.13
N LEU A 320 -15.89 10.25 -18.77
CA LEU A 320 -15.46 9.08 -19.55
C LEU A 320 -16.29 8.95 -20.84
N PRO A 321 -15.65 8.77 -22.01
CA PRO A 321 -16.31 8.90 -23.30
C PRO A 321 -17.26 7.74 -23.62
N ASP A 322 -17.03 6.59 -23.02
CA ASP A 322 -17.81 5.36 -23.22
C ASP A 322 -18.96 5.20 -22.20
N VAL A 323 -19.20 6.22 -21.37
CA VAL A 323 -20.33 6.27 -20.45
C VAL A 323 -21.41 7.16 -21.06
N THR A 324 -22.52 6.56 -21.51
CA THR A 324 -23.66 7.27 -22.10
C THR A 324 -24.93 7.13 -21.25
N GLY A 325 -25.70 8.21 -21.13
CA GLY A 325 -27.09 8.19 -20.66
C GLY A 325 -27.33 7.84 -19.19
N LYS A 326 -26.37 8.13 -18.29
CA LYS A 326 -26.47 7.82 -16.85
C LYS A 326 -25.95 8.99 -16.03
N GLU A 327 -26.87 9.83 -15.56
CA GLU A 327 -26.57 11.13 -14.95
C GLU A 327 -26.97 11.19 -13.47
N SER A 328 -27.39 10.06 -12.87
CA SER A 328 -27.76 9.99 -11.46
C SER A 328 -26.72 9.29 -10.60
N ILE A 329 -26.70 9.66 -9.31
CA ILE A 329 -25.82 9.09 -8.30
C ILE A 329 -26.05 7.58 -8.14
N GLU A 330 -27.32 7.15 -8.18
CA GLU A 330 -27.73 5.76 -7.97
C GLU A 330 -27.17 4.82 -9.05
N GLU A 331 -26.94 5.35 -10.26
CA GLU A 331 -26.43 4.58 -11.39
C GLU A 331 -24.90 4.59 -11.49
N ALA A 332 -24.25 5.63 -10.97
CA ALA A 332 -22.81 5.84 -11.07
C ALA A 332 -22.00 4.70 -10.41
N ILE A 333 -22.24 4.42 -9.13
CA ILE A 333 -21.46 3.43 -8.36
C ILE A 333 -21.49 2.03 -9.02
N PRO A 334 -22.65 1.46 -9.41
CA PRO A 334 -22.69 0.19 -10.11
C PRO A 334 -21.91 0.18 -11.43
N VAL A 335 -21.86 1.31 -12.16
CA VAL A 335 -21.11 1.43 -13.40
C VAL A 335 -19.62 1.40 -13.12
N ALA A 336 -19.12 2.23 -12.20
CA ALA A 336 -17.71 2.24 -11.83
C ALA A 336 -17.23 0.86 -11.33
N LYS A 337 -18.05 0.18 -10.51
CA LYS A 337 -17.77 -1.20 -10.07
C LYS A 337 -17.72 -2.20 -11.23
N VAL A 338 -18.60 -2.10 -12.22
CA VAL A 338 -18.55 -3.00 -13.39
C VAL A 338 -17.27 -2.72 -14.19
N ARG A 339 -16.93 -1.45 -14.42
CA ARG A 339 -15.71 -1.06 -15.15
C ARG A 339 -14.44 -1.58 -14.49
N SER A 340 -14.33 -1.53 -13.16
CA SER A 340 -13.16 -2.05 -12.44
C SER A 340 -12.97 -3.57 -12.57
N MET A 341 -13.99 -4.30 -13.01
CA MET A 341 -13.98 -5.77 -13.04
C MET A 341 -14.20 -6.33 -14.44
N ASP A 342 -14.40 -5.44 -15.40
CA ASP A 342 -14.54 -5.82 -16.80
C ASP A 342 -13.14 -5.97 -17.37
N TRP A 343 -12.73 -7.22 -17.59
CA TRP A 343 -11.43 -7.54 -18.17
C TRP A 343 -11.25 -6.99 -19.60
N SER A 344 -12.34 -6.66 -20.29
CA SER A 344 -12.28 -6.00 -21.61
C SER A 344 -12.15 -4.47 -21.52
N GLN A 345 -12.38 -3.89 -20.33
CA GLN A 345 -12.31 -2.46 -20.13
C GLN A 345 -10.86 -1.99 -20.14
N VAL A 346 -10.45 -1.35 -21.23
CA VAL A 346 -9.10 -0.81 -21.40
C VAL A 346 -8.87 0.47 -20.60
N ARG A 347 -9.94 1.17 -20.22
CA ARG A 347 -9.96 2.44 -19.48
C ARG A 347 -10.89 2.33 -18.27
N PRO A 348 -10.51 1.60 -17.21
CA PRO A 348 -11.34 1.48 -16.00
C PRO A 348 -11.59 2.87 -15.39
N GLU A 349 -10.55 3.71 -15.39
CA GLU A 349 -10.57 5.12 -15.06
C GLU A 349 -9.50 5.90 -15.85
N TRP A 350 -9.45 7.22 -15.63
CA TRP A 350 -8.40 8.11 -16.17
C TRP A 350 -7.34 8.51 -15.14
N GLY A 351 -7.46 8.07 -13.88
CA GLY A 351 -6.48 8.33 -12.84
C GLY A 351 -6.13 9.81 -12.73
N LEU A 352 -4.83 10.12 -12.85
CA LEU A 352 -4.29 11.48 -12.75
C LEU A 352 -4.21 12.21 -14.09
N SER A 353 -4.79 11.68 -15.17
CA SER A 353 -4.83 12.39 -16.45
C SER A 353 -5.48 13.77 -16.33
N ASN A 354 -5.08 14.68 -17.22
CA ASN A 354 -5.50 16.08 -17.26
C ASN A 354 -5.09 16.98 -16.05
N HIS A 355 -4.25 16.50 -15.13
CA HIS A 355 -3.67 17.37 -14.10
C HIS A 355 -2.70 18.40 -14.69
N THR A 356 -2.65 19.59 -14.10
CA THR A 356 -1.88 20.74 -14.61
C THR A 356 -1.12 21.50 -13.53
N ALA A 357 -1.56 21.42 -12.28
CA ALA A 357 -1.06 22.28 -11.22
C ALA A 357 -0.87 21.56 -9.88
N PHE A 358 -0.04 22.18 -9.04
CA PHE A 358 0.15 21.79 -7.64
C PHE A 358 0.11 23.04 -6.76
N VAL A 359 -0.80 23.09 -5.79
CA VAL A 359 -0.93 24.23 -4.87
C VAL A 359 -0.43 23.83 -3.48
N MET A 360 0.58 24.54 -3.00
CA MET A 360 1.09 24.46 -1.62
C MET A 360 0.64 25.70 -0.86
N GLY A 361 -0.27 25.56 0.08
CA GLY A 361 -0.72 26.71 0.86
C GLY A 361 -1.88 26.40 1.78
N ARG A 362 -2.38 27.43 2.47
CA ARG A 362 -3.45 27.27 3.43
C ARG A 362 -4.74 26.87 2.73
N ARG A 363 -5.55 26.02 3.37
CA ARG A 363 -6.85 25.56 2.86
C ARG A 363 -7.79 26.71 2.46
N ALA A 364 -7.69 27.84 3.16
CA ALA A 364 -8.45 29.06 2.84
C ALA A 364 -8.21 29.61 1.41
N LEU A 365 -7.07 29.28 0.77
CA LEU A 365 -6.80 29.66 -0.62
C LEU A 365 -7.58 28.81 -1.63
N THR A 366 -8.00 27.61 -1.26
CA THR A 366 -8.47 26.58 -2.20
C THR A 366 -9.89 26.07 -1.92
N GLN A 367 -10.51 26.45 -0.80
CA GLN A 367 -11.76 25.83 -0.34
C GLN A 367 -13.01 26.16 -1.13
N GLU A 368 -13.05 27.35 -1.74
CA GLU A 368 -14.19 27.79 -2.55
C GLU A 368 -13.96 27.63 -4.06
N ILE A 369 -12.88 26.94 -4.46
CA ILE A 369 -12.47 26.81 -5.86
C ILE A 369 -12.66 25.36 -6.32
N ASN A 370 -13.44 25.19 -7.39
CA ASN A 370 -13.47 23.92 -8.11
C ASN A 370 -12.30 23.87 -9.10
N PHE A 371 -11.32 23.00 -8.83
CA PHE A 371 -10.16 22.78 -9.71
C PHE A 371 -10.40 21.71 -10.78
N GLU A 372 -11.64 21.23 -10.92
CA GLU A 372 -12.06 20.25 -11.94
C GLU A 372 -11.23 18.95 -11.89
N GLY A 373 -10.69 18.60 -10.72
CA GLY A 373 -9.78 17.44 -10.57
C GLY A 373 -8.43 17.59 -11.27
N ARG A 374 -8.02 18.80 -11.68
CA ARG A 374 -6.77 19.05 -12.41
C ARG A 374 -5.60 19.51 -11.53
N THR A 375 -5.77 19.55 -10.21
CA THR A 375 -4.81 20.19 -9.31
C THR A 375 -4.55 19.34 -8.07
N PHE A 376 -3.27 19.05 -7.81
CA PHE A 376 -2.84 18.50 -6.53
C PHE A 376 -2.89 19.60 -5.46
N LEU A 377 -3.29 19.24 -4.24
CA LEU A 377 -3.38 20.18 -3.12
C LEU A 377 -2.51 19.69 -1.96
N HIS A 378 -1.65 20.55 -1.44
CA HIS A 378 -0.89 20.32 -0.21
C HIS A 378 -1.16 21.45 0.77
N SER A 379 -1.76 21.10 1.91
CA SER A 379 -1.94 22.06 3.00
C SER A 379 -0.56 22.45 3.54
N TYR A 380 -0.30 23.76 3.61
CA TYR A 380 0.95 24.31 4.12
C TYR A 380 0.66 25.69 4.73
N ASP A 381 1.23 25.98 5.90
CA ASP A 381 1.08 27.28 6.57
C ASP A 381 2.46 27.92 6.79
N PRO A 382 2.83 28.97 6.02
CA PRO A 382 4.13 29.62 6.16
C PRO A 382 4.34 30.25 7.54
N ALA A 383 3.26 30.57 8.28
CA ALA A 383 3.38 31.10 9.64
C ALA A 383 3.90 30.06 10.65
N GLN A 384 3.80 28.76 10.32
CA GLN A 384 4.28 27.65 11.14
C GLN A 384 5.68 27.15 10.72
N ASP A 385 6.25 27.76 9.68
CA ASP A 385 7.50 27.34 9.05
C ASP A 385 8.44 28.55 8.81
N PRO A 386 8.83 29.28 9.88
CA PRO A 386 9.60 30.52 9.75
C PRO A 386 11.02 30.31 9.19
N ASP A 387 11.54 29.08 9.20
CA ASP A 387 12.82 28.68 8.61
C ASP A 387 12.67 27.98 7.25
N GLY A 388 11.43 27.70 6.79
CA GLY A 388 11.15 27.07 5.50
C GLY A 388 11.53 25.60 5.44
N LYS A 389 11.75 24.96 6.58
CA LYS A 389 12.18 23.57 6.67
C LYS A 389 11.10 22.63 6.14
N TYR A 390 9.83 22.91 6.41
CA TYR A 390 8.74 22.08 5.90
C TYR A 390 8.48 22.34 4.42
N LEU A 391 8.57 23.60 3.99
CA LEU A 391 8.51 23.94 2.57
C LEU A 391 9.62 23.25 1.77
N GLU A 392 10.83 23.18 2.33
CA GLU A 392 11.95 22.45 1.72
C GLU A 392 11.60 20.98 1.47
N ILE A 393 11.02 20.29 2.46
CA ILE A 393 10.54 18.91 2.31
C ILE A 393 9.45 18.83 1.23
N ILE A 394 8.47 19.75 1.23
CA ILE A 394 7.37 19.75 0.25
C ILE A 394 7.89 19.96 -1.18
N MET A 395 8.82 20.91 -1.37
CA MET A 395 9.43 21.22 -2.66
C MET A 395 10.36 20.10 -3.16
N THR A 396 11.01 19.34 -2.26
CA THR A 396 11.97 18.30 -2.66
C THR A 396 11.37 16.90 -2.77
N ALA A 397 10.17 16.66 -2.20
CA ALA A 397 9.49 15.38 -2.29
C ALA A 397 8.11 15.49 -2.99
N PRO A 398 7.02 15.98 -2.36
CA PRO A 398 5.72 16.12 -3.02
C PRO A 398 5.77 16.83 -4.38
N MET A 399 6.46 17.97 -4.50
CA MET A 399 6.54 18.70 -5.78
C MET A 399 7.21 17.88 -6.86
N ILE A 400 8.29 17.17 -6.49
CA ILE A 400 9.03 16.31 -7.42
C ILE A 400 8.18 15.14 -7.88
N VAL A 401 7.45 14.49 -6.96
CA VAL A 401 6.51 13.41 -7.30
C VAL A 401 5.41 13.91 -8.24
N THR A 402 4.79 15.06 -7.94
CA THR A 402 3.76 15.64 -8.82
C THR A 402 4.32 16.00 -10.20
N ASN A 403 5.59 16.42 -10.27
CA ASN A 403 6.27 16.69 -11.54
C ASN A 403 6.60 15.41 -12.31
N TRP A 404 6.99 14.33 -11.64
CA TRP A 404 7.22 13.04 -12.31
C TRP A 404 5.94 12.53 -12.97
N ILE A 405 4.82 12.56 -12.22
CA ILE A 405 3.51 12.20 -12.76
C ILE A 405 3.14 13.11 -13.94
N ASN A 406 3.42 14.41 -13.84
CA ASN A 406 3.17 15.37 -14.92
C ASN A 406 4.00 15.10 -16.17
N MET A 407 5.29 14.86 -16.01
CA MET A 407 6.18 14.59 -17.12
C MET A 407 5.87 13.25 -17.78
N GLU A 408 5.48 12.23 -17.02
CA GLU A 408 5.03 10.94 -17.56
C GLU A 408 3.83 11.13 -18.50
N HIS A 409 2.80 11.85 -18.08
CA HIS A 409 1.65 12.15 -18.93
C HIS A 409 2.01 13.09 -20.08
N TYR A 410 2.83 14.10 -19.85
CA TYR A 410 3.29 15.05 -20.86
C TYR A 410 4.01 14.34 -22.01
N PHE A 411 5.06 13.57 -21.71
CA PHE A 411 5.88 12.94 -22.75
C PHE A 411 5.11 11.82 -23.45
N SER A 412 4.36 11.01 -22.70
CA SER A 412 3.47 10.00 -23.29
C SER A 412 2.47 10.63 -24.26
N THR A 413 2.01 11.85 -24.00
CA THR A 413 1.06 12.54 -24.87
C THR A 413 1.72 13.17 -26.10
N VAL A 414 2.91 13.75 -25.94
CA VAL A 414 3.65 14.41 -27.03
C VAL A 414 4.08 13.41 -28.10
N ASP A 415 4.61 12.26 -27.69
CA ASP A 415 4.95 11.16 -28.60
C ASP A 415 4.54 9.82 -27.99
N PRO A 416 3.30 9.36 -28.24
CA PRO A 416 2.77 8.13 -27.65
C PRO A 416 3.50 6.86 -28.05
N MET A 417 4.30 6.89 -29.13
CA MET A 417 5.04 5.73 -29.63
C MET A 417 6.44 5.66 -29.05
N VAL A 418 7.11 6.80 -28.88
CA VAL A 418 8.50 6.86 -28.36
C VAL A 418 8.54 6.96 -26.84
N TYR A 419 7.71 7.83 -26.26
CA TYR A 419 7.71 8.09 -24.81
C TYR A 419 6.48 7.54 -24.10
N GLY A 420 5.46 7.12 -24.85
CA GLY A 420 4.31 6.41 -24.34
C GLY A 420 4.44 4.90 -24.48
N ALA A 421 3.29 4.23 -24.45
CA ALA A 421 3.18 2.82 -24.75
C ALA A 421 2.07 2.55 -25.77
N GLY A 422 1.68 3.51 -26.61
CA GLY A 422 0.76 3.24 -27.73
C GLY A 422 -0.56 2.58 -27.28
N SER A 423 -1.12 1.67 -28.08
CA SER A 423 -2.43 1.09 -27.75
C SER A 423 -2.33 -0.09 -26.79
N LYS A 424 -3.05 0.00 -25.67
CA LYS A 424 -3.19 -1.06 -24.65
C LYS A 424 -3.72 -2.40 -25.21
N VAL A 425 -4.38 -2.38 -26.36
CA VAL A 425 -5.00 -3.57 -26.99
C VAL A 425 -3.99 -4.67 -27.34
N TYR A 426 -2.74 -4.31 -27.63
CA TYR A 426 -1.71 -5.26 -28.09
C TYR A 426 -0.57 -5.40 -27.09
N HIS A 427 -0.78 -5.03 -25.83
CA HIS A 427 0.25 -5.11 -24.79
C HIS A 427 0.43 -6.53 -24.27
N ASN A 428 1.68 -6.95 -24.21
CA ASN A 428 2.13 -8.08 -23.42
C ASN A 428 2.92 -7.56 -22.22
N VAL A 429 2.53 -7.98 -21.01
CA VAL A 429 3.27 -7.66 -19.79
C VAL A 429 4.57 -8.46 -19.79
N THR A 430 5.70 -7.77 -19.68
CA THR A 430 7.02 -8.38 -19.77
C THR A 430 7.77 -8.21 -18.46
N GLY A 431 8.03 -9.33 -17.78
CA GLY A 431 8.86 -9.38 -16.58
C GLY A 431 8.34 -8.57 -15.38
N ASN A 432 7.08 -8.12 -15.41
CA ASN A 432 6.49 -7.18 -14.44
C ASN A 432 7.26 -5.85 -14.30
N ILE A 433 8.02 -5.46 -15.33
CA ILE A 433 8.80 -4.21 -15.37
C ILE A 433 8.31 -3.23 -16.43
N GLY A 434 7.43 -3.68 -17.33
CA GLY A 434 6.86 -2.85 -18.39
C GLY A 434 6.05 -3.70 -19.38
N VAL A 435 5.76 -3.13 -20.54
CA VAL A 435 5.00 -3.81 -21.60
C VAL A 435 5.73 -3.80 -22.94
N MET A 436 5.42 -4.76 -23.79
CA MET A 436 5.82 -4.80 -25.19
C MET A 436 4.58 -4.77 -26.09
N TYR A 437 4.71 -4.22 -27.30
CA TYR A 437 3.76 -4.43 -28.38
C TYR A 437 3.93 -5.81 -29.00
N GLY A 438 2.83 -6.58 -29.02
CA GLY A 438 2.82 -7.90 -29.65
C GLY A 438 3.95 -8.79 -29.13
N SER A 439 4.42 -9.70 -29.96
CA SER A 439 5.50 -10.64 -29.60
C SER A 439 6.90 -10.05 -29.71
N GLU A 440 7.09 -8.98 -30.50
CA GLU A 440 8.41 -8.44 -30.85
C GLU A 440 8.36 -6.90 -30.89
N SER A 441 8.93 -6.26 -29.86
CA SER A 441 9.17 -4.81 -29.79
C SER A 441 10.09 -4.48 -28.62
N ASP A 442 10.56 -3.23 -28.53
CA ASP A 442 11.26 -2.75 -27.35
C ASP A 442 10.33 -2.62 -26.15
N LEU A 443 10.90 -2.69 -24.94
CA LEU A 443 10.16 -2.45 -23.70
C LEU A 443 9.67 -0.99 -23.66
N CYS A 444 8.36 -0.82 -23.48
CA CYS A 444 7.72 0.49 -23.35
C CYS A 444 7.53 0.81 -21.86
N CYS A 445 7.92 2.02 -21.46
CA CYS A 445 7.89 2.48 -20.06
C CYS A 445 6.91 3.64 -19.80
N GLY A 446 6.21 4.14 -20.84
CA GLY A 446 5.27 5.25 -20.72
C GLY A 446 3.81 4.81 -20.63
N LEU A 447 2.88 5.76 -20.70
CA LEU A 447 1.44 5.49 -20.56
C LEU A 447 0.78 5.10 -21.90
N PRO A 448 -0.26 4.25 -21.87
CA PRO A 448 -0.98 3.86 -23.08
C PRO A 448 -1.91 5.00 -23.55
N LEU A 449 -2.24 4.99 -24.85
CA LEU A 449 -3.18 5.91 -25.50
C LEU A 449 -4.51 6.01 -24.73
N GLN A 450 -5.00 4.92 -24.15
CA GLN A 450 -6.26 4.90 -23.41
C GLN A 450 -6.22 5.77 -22.12
N THR A 451 -5.05 6.00 -21.55
CA THR A 451 -4.85 6.89 -20.39
C THR A 451 -4.82 8.35 -20.81
N ILE A 452 -4.19 8.66 -21.93
CA ILE A 452 -3.82 10.03 -22.34
C ILE A 452 -4.70 10.64 -23.45
N PHE A 453 -5.42 9.84 -24.23
CA PHE A 453 -6.26 10.28 -25.35
C PHE A 453 -7.74 9.90 -25.18
N ASN A 454 -8.59 10.76 -25.72
CA ASN A 454 -10.01 10.51 -25.99
C ASN A 454 -10.26 10.58 -27.50
N GLY A 455 -10.35 9.41 -28.14
CA GLY A 455 -10.36 9.33 -29.60
C GLY A 455 -9.05 9.89 -30.17
N GLU A 456 -9.16 10.82 -31.11
CA GLU A 456 -8.00 11.46 -31.76
C GLU A 456 -7.44 12.65 -30.97
N ARG A 457 -8.13 13.10 -29.92
CA ARG A 457 -7.73 14.28 -29.14
C ARG A 457 -7.02 13.87 -27.86
N PRO A 458 -5.93 14.55 -27.49
CA PRO A 458 -5.37 14.42 -26.15
C PRO A 458 -6.43 14.74 -25.11
N TYR A 459 -6.67 13.83 -24.17
CA TYR A 459 -7.44 14.11 -22.96
C TYR A 459 -6.57 14.80 -21.93
N HIS A 460 -5.33 14.33 -21.76
CA HIS A 460 -4.31 15.09 -21.05
C HIS A 460 -3.71 16.11 -22.01
N GLU A 461 -3.84 17.40 -21.70
CA GLU A 461 -3.12 18.45 -22.41
C GLU A 461 -1.65 18.39 -21.96
N PRO A 462 -0.65 18.26 -22.87
CA PRO A 462 0.75 18.18 -22.48
C PRO A 462 1.25 19.55 -22.00
N MET A 463 0.91 19.85 -20.75
CA MET A 463 1.28 21.06 -20.03
C MET A 463 2.32 20.73 -18.97
N ARG A 464 3.32 21.61 -18.84
CA ARG A 464 4.31 21.50 -17.77
C ARG A 464 3.72 21.99 -16.45
N LEU A 465 3.99 21.27 -15.37
CA LEU A 465 3.40 21.49 -14.05
C LEU A 465 3.53 22.95 -13.60
N PHE A 466 2.41 23.50 -13.13
CA PHE A 466 2.33 24.83 -12.55
C PHE A 466 2.24 24.73 -11.02
N CYS A 467 3.32 25.04 -10.32
CA CYS A 467 3.37 25.01 -8.86
C CYS A 467 3.09 26.39 -8.28
N VAL A 468 2.02 26.49 -7.49
CA VAL A 468 1.63 27.70 -6.78
C VAL A 468 1.96 27.53 -5.30
N ILE A 469 2.82 28.41 -4.77
CA ILE A 469 3.39 28.27 -3.42
C ILE A 469 3.04 29.51 -2.59
N GLU A 470 2.29 29.34 -1.51
CA GLU A 470 2.07 30.38 -0.51
C GLU A 470 3.26 30.47 0.46
N ALA A 471 4.28 31.26 0.10
CA ALA A 471 5.45 31.53 0.92
C ALA A 471 6.13 32.84 0.48
N PRO A 472 6.93 33.48 1.35
CA PRO A 472 7.72 34.66 0.97
C PRO A 472 8.67 34.37 -0.20
N LEU A 473 8.83 35.33 -1.11
CA LEU A 473 9.64 35.19 -2.32
C LEU A 473 11.07 34.71 -2.03
N GLU A 474 11.72 35.35 -1.05
CA GLU A 474 13.11 35.07 -0.67
C GLU A 474 13.25 33.64 -0.14
N ARG A 475 12.17 33.08 0.44
CA ARG A 475 12.18 31.70 0.93
C ARG A 475 12.25 30.72 -0.22
N ILE A 476 11.39 30.90 -1.21
CA ILE A 476 11.32 30.01 -2.38
C ILE A 476 12.65 30.08 -3.15
N GLU A 477 13.20 31.29 -3.33
CA GLU A 477 14.52 31.49 -3.97
C GLU A 477 15.64 30.73 -3.26
N MET A 478 15.76 30.91 -1.94
CA MET A 478 16.78 30.24 -1.13
C MET A 478 16.70 28.72 -1.29
N LEU A 479 15.49 28.15 -1.31
CA LEU A 479 15.29 26.71 -1.47
C LEU A 479 15.63 26.23 -2.88
N VAL A 480 15.23 26.97 -3.91
CA VAL A 480 15.62 26.65 -5.30
C VAL A 480 17.14 26.65 -5.44
N GLU A 481 17.84 27.63 -4.86
CA GLU A 481 19.31 27.72 -4.92
C GLU A 481 20.02 26.59 -4.19
N ARG A 482 19.48 26.09 -3.09
CA ARG A 482 20.11 25.04 -2.30
C ARG A 482 20.09 23.68 -3.01
N HIS A 483 19.13 23.44 -3.90
CA HIS A 483 18.88 22.13 -4.49
C HIS A 483 19.09 22.14 -6.00
N GLU A 484 20.14 21.48 -6.48
CA GLU A 484 20.49 21.42 -7.91
C GLU A 484 19.31 20.96 -8.78
N LEU A 485 18.57 19.93 -8.34
CA LEU A 485 17.39 19.44 -9.05
C LEU A 485 16.34 20.54 -9.25
N LEU A 486 16.07 21.36 -8.22
CA LEU A 486 15.12 22.46 -8.31
C LEU A 486 15.60 23.55 -9.26
N GLN A 487 16.90 23.85 -9.24
CA GLN A 487 17.50 24.78 -10.20
C GLN A 487 17.31 24.27 -11.63
N GLN A 488 17.59 23.00 -11.90
CA GLN A 488 17.45 22.41 -13.24
C GLN A 488 16.00 22.43 -13.72
N LEU A 489 15.05 22.06 -12.86
CA LEU A 489 13.62 22.02 -13.20
C LEU A 489 13.06 23.42 -13.49
N THR A 490 13.45 24.42 -12.70
CA THR A 490 12.98 25.81 -12.89
C THR A 490 13.71 26.52 -14.03
N LYS A 491 15.03 26.38 -14.15
CA LYS A 491 15.86 26.95 -15.23
C LYS A 491 15.41 26.50 -16.61
N ASN A 492 15.17 25.20 -16.76
CA ASN A 492 14.74 24.61 -18.03
C ASN A 492 13.21 24.71 -18.22
N ARG A 493 12.51 25.33 -17.26
CA ARG A 493 11.06 25.49 -17.21
C ARG A 493 10.31 24.16 -17.31
N TRP A 494 10.88 23.09 -16.77
CA TRP A 494 10.16 21.81 -16.58
C TRP A 494 9.07 21.95 -15.52
N ILE A 495 9.26 22.87 -14.57
CA ILE A 495 8.23 23.35 -13.65
C ILE A 495 8.10 24.87 -13.78
N ASN A 496 6.87 25.37 -13.77
CA ASN A 496 6.57 26.79 -13.63
C ASN A 496 6.26 27.10 -12.17
N LEU A 497 6.91 28.11 -11.58
CA LEU A 497 6.66 28.50 -10.19
C LEU A 497 5.91 29.83 -10.11
N VAL A 498 4.90 29.86 -9.26
CA VAL A 498 4.22 31.07 -8.83
C VAL A 498 4.22 31.15 -7.32
N ALA A 499 4.65 32.26 -6.77
CA ALA A 499 4.54 32.56 -5.35
C ALA A 499 3.28 33.37 -5.08
N ILE A 500 2.63 33.08 -3.95
CA ILE A 500 1.61 33.93 -3.34
C ILE A 500 2.21 34.50 -2.06
N GLU A 501 2.42 35.82 -2.04
CA GLU A 501 2.98 36.49 -0.88
C GLU A 501 1.98 36.41 0.29
N PRO A 502 2.32 35.80 1.44
CA PRO A 502 1.33 35.46 2.47
C PRO A 502 0.59 36.66 3.07
N GLN A 503 1.21 37.84 3.15
CA GLN A 503 0.65 39.06 3.74
C GLN A 503 -0.15 39.86 2.72
N THR A 504 0.34 40.00 1.49
CA THR A 504 -0.29 40.87 0.48
C THR A 504 -1.24 40.14 -0.45
N LYS A 505 -1.16 38.79 -0.48
CA LYS A 505 -1.90 37.91 -1.40
C LYS A 505 -1.65 38.21 -2.88
N LYS A 506 -0.56 38.92 -3.18
CA LYS A 506 -0.12 39.18 -4.55
C LYS A 506 0.58 37.95 -5.12
N PHE A 507 0.40 37.75 -6.41
CA PHE A 507 0.98 36.64 -7.15
C PHE A 507 2.23 37.11 -7.90
N PHE A 508 3.26 36.27 -7.88
CA PHE A 508 4.52 36.54 -8.57
C PHE A 508 4.94 35.30 -9.36
N PHE A 509 5.26 35.48 -10.63
CA PHE A 509 5.79 34.43 -11.48
C PHE A 509 7.32 34.41 -11.40
N PHE A 510 7.91 33.23 -11.17
CA PHE A 510 9.36 33.06 -11.11
C PHE A 510 9.95 33.05 -12.52
N GLN A 511 10.76 34.05 -12.83
CA GLN A 511 11.59 34.08 -14.04
C GLN A 511 13.01 33.63 -13.71
N TYR A 512 13.68 33.05 -14.69
CA TYR A 512 15.07 32.61 -14.58
C TYR A 512 15.96 33.78 -14.09
N GLN A 513 16.98 33.50 -13.26
CA GLN A 513 17.85 34.48 -12.57
C GLN A 513 17.25 35.21 -11.35
N LYS A 514 16.28 34.60 -10.64
CA LYS A 514 15.65 35.15 -9.42
C LYS A 514 14.83 36.41 -9.66
N GLU A 515 14.27 36.54 -10.87
CA GLU A 515 13.40 37.66 -11.17
C GLU A 515 11.95 37.27 -10.91
N TRP A 516 11.33 37.87 -9.89
CA TRP A 516 9.89 37.72 -9.67
C TRP A 516 9.12 38.77 -10.45
N LYS A 517 8.28 38.33 -11.39
CA LYS A 517 7.39 39.22 -12.13
C LYS A 517 6.01 39.22 -11.48
N PRO A 518 5.46 40.37 -11.06
CA PRO A 518 4.10 40.42 -10.54
C PRO A 518 3.11 39.95 -11.62
N ILE A 519 2.14 39.13 -11.21
CA ILE A 519 1.00 38.73 -12.02
C ILE A 519 -0.15 39.67 -11.63
N ASN A 520 -0.66 40.42 -12.60
CA ASN A 520 -1.75 41.38 -12.41
C ASN A 520 -3.11 40.69 -12.30
#